data_AF-A0A098GD00-F1
#
_entry.id   AF-A0A098GD00-F1
#
_cell.length_a   1.000
_cell.length_b   1.000
_cell.length_c   1.000
_cell.angle_alpha   90.00
_cell.angle_beta   90.00
_cell.angle_gamma   90.00
#
_symmetry.space_group_name_H-M   'P 1'
#
loop_
_entity.id
_entity.type
_entity.pdbx_description
1 polymer ?
#
loop_
_entity_poly.entity_id
_entity_poly.type
_entity_poly.pdbx_seq_one_letter_code
_entity_poly.pdbx_strand_id
1 'polypeptide(L)'
;MYRLTQQFRESLINFLRDPENPANKTKLAAAAYAIYEEASTLYGSEPDKFMLHVDTRVKPAVKGIRIHPDLGKLLDNFNRELSLSDSVQERLAFHPLTLTYYEYLKKNLLDPEQITRDKLDIIQQTIQQVKAENNPYAKELESAYIKLKTLVDEHFELPQTAQSAHYEHFKRKLEFVCSEHKQAIQSNVRIKTVFYDFLAVISSLLIYIGEYLSNLCQKKVNFFKVSSILPKETLSNFSLGTSTIEITEYDEDEDSDLQSSTNMIYF
;
A
#
# COMPACT_ATOMS: atom_id res chain seq x y z
N MET A 1 10.52 -0.48 26.17
CA MET A 1 9.20 -0.90 25.66
C MET A 1 9.02 -0.55 24.19
N TYR A 2 9.11 0.72 23.77
CA TYR A 2 8.94 1.16 22.36
C TYR A 2 9.99 0.68 21.35
N ARG A 3 11.21 0.35 21.82
CA ARG A 3 12.35 0.04 20.92
C ARG A 3 12.14 -1.20 20.05
N LEU A 4 11.62 -2.31 20.59
CA LEU A 4 11.43 -3.55 19.83
C LEU A 4 10.28 -3.43 18.82
N THR A 5 9.17 -2.80 19.21
CA THR A 5 8.05 -2.48 18.32
C THR A 5 8.51 -1.66 17.11
N GLN A 6 9.30 -0.61 17.35
CA GLN A 6 9.82 0.25 16.28
C GLN A 6 10.80 -0.50 15.37
N GLN A 7 11.75 -1.25 15.95
CA GLN A 7 12.70 -2.07 15.19
C GLN A 7 12.01 -3.11 14.31
N PHE A 8 10.96 -3.74 14.83
CA PHE A 8 10.14 -4.68 14.07
C PHE A 8 9.39 -3.99 12.94
N ARG A 9 8.75 -2.85 13.20
CA ARG A 9 8.07 -2.04 12.17
C ARG A 9 9.02 -1.64 11.04
N GLU A 10 10.19 -1.12 11.36
CA GLU A 10 11.20 -0.71 10.37
C GLU A 10 11.68 -1.91 9.54
N SER A 11 11.95 -3.04 10.19
CA SER A 11 12.39 -4.26 9.51
C SER A 11 11.30 -4.83 8.60
N LEU A 12 10.04 -4.78 9.05
CA LEU A 12 8.87 -5.18 8.27
C LEU A 12 8.70 -4.29 7.04
N ILE A 13 8.77 -2.96 7.20
CA ILE A 13 8.67 -2.03 6.07
C ILE A 13 9.81 -2.25 5.08
N ASN A 14 11.04 -2.47 5.55
CA ASN A 14 12.18 -2.74 4.67
C ASN A 14 12.02 -4.06 3.92
N PHE A 15 11.55 -5.11 4.58
CA PHE A 15 11.17 -6.35 3.91
C PHE A 15 10.06 -6.11 2.89
N LEU A 16 8.98 -5.41 3.21
CA LEU A 16 7.89 -5.17 2.24
C LEU A 16 8.32 -4.34 1.03
N ARG A 17 9.31 -3.45 1.20
CA ARG A 17 9.92 -2.69 0.09
C ARG A 17 10.80 -3.55 -0.80
N ASP A 18 11.49 -4.52 -0.21
CA ASP A 18 12.43 -5.38 -0.91
C ASP A 18 12.61 -6.75 -0.20
N PRO A 19 11.67 -7.70 -0.34
CA PRO A 19 11.69 -9.00 0.30
C PRO A 19 12.56 -10.02 -0.41
N GLU A 20 13.01 -9.77 -1.64
CA GLU A 20 14.00 -10.64 -2.29
C GLU A 20 15.40 -10.41 -1.71
N ASN A 21 15.64 -9.25 -1.09
CA ASN A 21 16.91 -8.94 -0.46
C ASN A 21 17.15 -9.78 0.81
N PRO A 22 18.19 -10.64 0.81
CA PRO A 22 18.48 -11.51 1.94
C PRO A 22 18.73 -10.73 3.24
N ALA A 23 19.34 -9.55 3.17
CA ALA A 23 19.60 -8.75 4.36
C ALA A 23 18.30 -8.25 5.02
N ASN A 24 17.26 -7.95 4.23
CA ASN A 24 15.95 -7.57 4.76
C ASN A 24 15.23 -8.76 5.38
N LYS A 25 15.29 -9.95 4.76
CA LYS A 25 14.80 -11.20 5.34
C LYS A 25 15.43 -11.47 6.70
N THR A 26 16.77 -11.45 6.78
CA THR A 26 17.51 -11.69 8.03
C THR A 26 17.17 -10.66 9.11
N LYS A 27 17.09 -9.37 8.76
CA LYS A 27 16.73 -8.30 9.72
C LYS A 27 15.31 -8.48 10.25
N LEU A 28 14.35 -8.83 9.39
CA LEU A 28 12.97 -9.08 9.81
C LEU A 28 12.88 -10.30 10.73
N ALA A 29 13.54 -11.41 10.38
CA ALA A 29 13.58 -12.60 11.24
C ALA A 29 14.22 -12.31 12.60
N ALA A 30 15.33 -11.56 12.64
CA ALA A 30 15.99 -11.17 13.87
C ALA A 30 15.11 -10.26 14.75
N ALA A 31 14.43 -9.27 14.15
CA ALA A 31 13.53 -8.37 14.88
C ALA A 31 12.30 -9.12 15.44
N ALA A 32 11.75 -10.07 14.67
CA ALA A 32 10.67 -10.93 15.12
C ALA A 32 11.13 -11.84 16.27
N TYR A 33 12.29 -12.48 16.14
CA TYR A 33 12.86 -13.31 17.19
C TYR A 33 13.08 -12.53 18.49
N ALA A 34 13.57 -11.29 18.43
CA ALA A 34 13.76 -10.46 19.63
C ALA A 34 12.44 -10.18 20.39
N ILE A 35 11.32 -10.03 19.67
CA ILE A 35 9.98 -9.93 20.29
C ILE A 35 9.60 -11.25 20.97
N TYR A 36 9.82 -12.38 20.30
CA TYR A 36 9.56 -13.71 20.87
C TYR A 36 10.41 -13.99 22.11
N GLU A 37 11.71 -13.69 22.04
CA GLU A 37 12.69 -13.92 23.10
C GLU A 37 12.36 -13.07 24.34
N GLU A 38 12.02 -11.80 24.17
CA GLU A 38 11.57 -10.93 25.27
C GLU A 38 10.34 -11.53 25.95
N ALA A 39 9.33 -11.91 25.15
CA ALA A 39 8.07 -12.42 25.69
C ALA A 39 8.25 -13.77 26.40
N SER A 40 8.99 -14.72 25.80
CA SER A 40 9.19 -16.04 26.38
C SER A 40 10.10 -16.03 27.62
N THR A 41 11.07 -15.09 27.68
CA THR A 41 11.94 -14.92 28.85
C THR A 41 11.17 -14.33 30.04
N LEU A 42 10.30 -13.34 29.80
CA LEU A 42 9.58 -12.65 30.87
C LEU A 42 8.34 -13.40 31.36
N TYR A 43 7.67 -14.15 30.48
CA TYR A 43 6.35 -14.74 30.76
C TYR A 43 6.31 -16.27 30.62
N GLY A 44 7.47 -16.89 30.34
CA GLY A 44 7.62 -18.33 30.19
C GLY A 44 7.32 -18.83 28.77
N SER A 45 7.46 -20.14 28.57
CA SER A 45 7.31 -20.80 27.27
C SER A 45 5.89 -21.27 26.96
N GLU A 46 4.92 -21.01 27.86
CA GLU A 46 3.51 -21.34 27.62
C GLU A 46 2.90 -20.38 26.58
N PRO A 47 2.38 -20.88 25.44
CA PRO A 47 1.85 -20.06 24.36
C PRO A 47 0.84 -18.99 24.80
N ASP A 48 -0.12 -19.37 25.63
CA ASP A 48 -1.19 -18.47 26.09
C ASP A 48 -0.65 -17.28 26.91
N LYS A 49 0.51 -17.46 27.56
CA LYS A 49 1.17 -16.41 28.34
C LYS A 49 2.00 -15.50 27.45
N PHE A 50 2.95 -16.06 26.69
CA PHE A 50 3.88 -15.20 25.93
C PHE A 50 3.26 -14.61 24.66
N MET A 51 2.30 -15.28 23.99
CA MET A 51 1.72 -14.77 22.75
C MET A 51 0.90 -13.50 22.94
N LEU A 52 0.27 -13.31 24.10
CA LEU A 52 -0.40 -12.06 24.44
C LEU A 52 0.61 -10.90 24.45
N HIS A 53 1.81 -11.14 24.98
CA HIS A 53 2.87 -10.13 25.02
C HIS A 53 3.51 -9.89 23.64
N VAL A 54 3.66 -10.94 22.82
CA VAL A 54 4.02 -10.78 21.40
C VAL A 54 3.02 -9.89 20.69
N ASP A 55 1.72 -10.11 20.91
CA ASP A 55 0.66 -9.31 20.30
C ASP A 55 0.74 -7.83 20.68
N THR A 56 1.02 -7.52 21.96
CA THR A 56 1.21 -6.13 22.43
C THR A 56 2.36 -5.41 21.73
N ARG A 57 3.32 -6.14 21.14
CA ARG A 57 4.43 -5.58 20.34
C ARG A 57 4.07 -5.49 18.86
N VAL A 58 3.44 -6.53 18.31
CA VAL A 58 3.13 -6.66 16.88
C VAL A 58 2.01 -5.72 16.47
N LYS A 59 0.89 -5.68 17.21
CA LYS A 59 -0.28 -4.86 16.88
C LYS A 59 0.05 -3.38 16.61
N PRO A 60 0.76 -2.66 17.50
CA PRO A 60 1.14 -1.27 17.20
C PRO A 60 2.15 -1.17 16.06
N ALA A 61 3.06 -2.15 15.89
CA ALA A 61 4.05 -2.12 14.82
C ALA A 61 3.43 -2.24 13.42
N VAL A 62 2.32 -2.95 13.28
CA VAL A 62 1.63 -3.16 11.99
C VAL A 62 0.50 -2.17 11.75
N LYS A 63 0.16 -1.33 12.73
CA LYS A 63 -0.91 -0.33 12.63
C LYS A 63 -0.68 0.57 11.41
N GLY A 64 -1.75 0.78 10.65
CA GLY A 64 -1.76 1.63 9.46
C GLY A 64 -1.04 1.05 8.24
N ILE A 65 -0.47 -0.16 8.31
CA ILE A 65 0.15 -0.80 7.14
C ILE A 65 -0.91 -1.54 6.33
N ARG A 66 -1.03 -1.15 5.06
CA ARG A 66 -1.79 -1.88 4.02
C ARG A 66 -0.81 -2.41 2.98
N ILE A 67 -1.03 -3.62 2.48
CA ILE A 67 -0.10 -4.27 1.54
C ILE A 67 -0.82 -4.82 0.32
N HIS A 68 -0.12 -4.87 -0.81
CA HIS A 68 -0.60 -5.55 -2.01
C HIS A 68 -0.75 -7.07 -1.75
N PRO A 69 -1.77 -7.74 -2.33
CA PRO A 69 -1.96 -9.18 -2.15
C PRO A 69 -0.73 -10.05 -2.44
N ASP A 70 0.09 -9.68 -3.42
CA ASP A 70 1.30 -10.44 -3.75
C ASP A 70 2.40 -10.30 -2.70
N LEU A 71 2.54 -9.13 -2.06
CA LEU A 71 3.42 -8.97 -0.89
C LEU A 71 2.93 -9.83 0.27
N GLY A 72 1.61 -9.97 0.43
CA GLY A 72 1.01 -10.89 1.40
C GLY A 72 1.42 -12.34 1.14
N LYS A 73 1.42 -12.79 -0.12
CA LYS A 73 1.89 -14.14 -0.50
C LYS A 73 3.38 -14.33 -0.23
N LEU A 74 4.22 -13.35 -0.54
CA LEU A 74 5.65 -13.43 -0.26
C LEU A 74 5.95 -13.50 1.24
N LEU A 75 5.23 -12.72 2.06
CA LEU A 75 5.34 -12.80 3.50
C LEU A 75 4.86 -14.16 4.04
N ASP A 76 3.75 -14.71 3.53
CA ASP A 76 3.30 -16.06 3.91
C ASP A 76 4.33 -17.14 3.56
N ASN A 77 4.92 -17.06 2.36
CA ASN A 77 5.97 -17.98 1.93
C ASN A 77 7.20 -17.87 2.82
N PHE A 78 7.65 -16.65 3.12
CA PHE A 78 8.77 -16.43 4.04
C PHE A 78 8.48 -16.99 5.45
N ASN A 79 7.26 -16.81 5.96
CA ASN A 79 6.86 -17.42 7.24
C ASN A 79 6.97 -18.95 7.18
N ARG A 80 6.52 -19.59 6.09
CA ARG A 80 6.66 -21.04 5.91
C ARG A 80 8.12 -21.47 5.86
N GLU A 81 8.99 -20.73 5.15
CA GLU A 81 10.44 -20.98 5.12
C GLU A 81 11.04 -20.97 6.53
N LEU A 82 10.72 -19.94 7.33
CA LEU A 82 11.19 -19.83 8.73
C LEU A 82 10.74 -21.01 9.60
N SER A 83 9.49 -21.49 9.42
CA SER A 83 8.96 -22.63 10.17
C SER A 83 9.73 -23.93 9.93
N LEU A 84 10.37 -24.05 8.76
CA LEU A 84 11.14 -25.22 8.33
C LEU A 84 12.65 -25.03 8.51
N SER A 85 13.10 -23.88 9.02
CA SER A 85 14.54 -23.59 9.18
C SER A 85 15.20 -24.52 10.20
N ASP A 86 16.47 -24.86 9.99
CA ASP A 86 17.30 -25.55 10.98
C ASP A 86 17.70 -24.62 12.14
N SER A 87 17.67 -23.31 11.93
CA SER A 87 17.95 -22.31 12.98
C SER A 87 16.79 -22.21 13.96
N VAL A 88 17.08 -22.46 15.25
CA VAL A 88 16.11 -22.30 16.34
C VAL A 88 15.53 -20.88 16.35
N GLN A 89 16.38 -19.86 16.15
CA GLN A 89 15.95 -18.46 16.18
C GLN A 89 14.96 -18.15 15.06
N GLU A 90 15.23 -18.64 13.85
CA GLU A 90 14.36 -18.46 12.69
C GLU A 90 13.03 -19.18 12.88
N ARG A 91 13.05 -20.42 13.40
CA ARG A 91 11.81 -21.14 13.74
C ARG A 91 10.98 -20.43 14.80
N LEU A 92 11.61 -19.74 15.74
CA LEU A 92 10.89 -18.98 16.77
C LEU A 92 10.38 -17.62 16.27
N ALA A 93 11.10 -16.98 15.35
CA ALA A 93 10.66 -15.78 14.63
C ALA A 93 9.35 -15.99 13.85
N PHE A 94 9.06 -17.23 13.46
CA PHE A 94 7.80 -17.64 12.84
C PHE A 94 6.57 -17.18 13.64
N HIS A 95 6.60 -17.22 14.98
CA HIS A 95 5.39 -16.94 15.78
C HIS A 95 4.93 -15.48 15.67
N PRO A 96 5.78 -14.47 15.94
CA PRO A 96 5.39 -13.06 15.74
C PRO A 96 5.03 -12.74 14.28
N LEU A 97 5.74 -13.32 13.30
CA LEU A 97 5.47 -13.05 11.88
C LEU A 97 4.18 -13.70 11.38
N THR A 98 3.83 -14.88 11.88
CA THR A 98 2.54 -15.52 11.59
C THR A 98 1.40 -14.69 12.16
N LEU A 99 1.52 -14.24 13.42
CA LEU A 99 0.56 -13.32 14.02
C LEU A 99 0.42 -12.04 13.18
N THR A 100 1.55 -11.43 12.82
CA THR A 100 1.60 -10.22 11.97
C THR A 100 0.81 -10.40 10.67
N TYR A 101 1.04 -11.50 9.95
CA TYR A 101 0.37 -11.72 8.67
C TYR A 101 -1.10 -12.10 8.86
N TYR A 102 -1.39 -13.16 9.61
CA TYR A 102 -2.72 -13.76 9.66
C TYR A 102 -3.73 -12.93 10.46
N GLU A 103 -3.31 -12.28 11.55
CA GLU A 103 -4.24 -11.49 12.35
C GLU A 103 -4.40 -10.05 11.87
N TYR A 104 -3.37 -9.47 11.26
CA TYR A 104 -3.36 -8.04 10.92
C TYR A 104 -3.31 -7.80 9.41
N LEU A 105 -2.22 -8.19 8.74
CA LEU A 105 -1.99 -7.74 7.35
C LEU A 105 -2.92 -8.40 6.33
N LYS A 106 -3.30 -9.66 6.54
CA LYS A 106 -4.23 -10.39 5.67
C LYS A 106 -5.63 -9.76 5.62
N LYS A 107 -6.03 -9.08 6.70
CA LYS A 107 -7.29 -8.32 6.77
C LYS A 107 -7.17 -6.91 6.15
N ASN A 108 -5.94 -6.44 5.96
CA ASN A 108 -5.61 -5.10 5.45
C ASN A 108 -4.98 -5.13 4.04
N LEU A 109 -5.34 -6.14 3.23
CA LEU A 109 -4.88 -6.20 1.85
C LEU A 109 -5.52 -5.05 1.04
N LEU A 110 -4.71 -4.46 0.17
CA LEU A 110 -5.23 -3.55 -0.86
C LEU A 110 -6.11 -4.33 -1.83
N ASP A 111 -7.11 -3.66 -2.38
CA ASP A 111 -7.91 -4.14 -3.51
C ASP A 111 -7.49 -3.33 -4.76
N PRO A 112 -6.58 -3.86 -5.59
CA PRO A 112 -6.09 -3.16 -6.78
C PRO A 112 -7.20 -2.82 -7.77
N GLU A 113 -8.21 -3.69 -7.86
CA GLU A 113 -9.34 -3.48 -8.77
C GLU A 113 -10.17 -2.30 -8.28
N GLN A 114 -10.60 -2.32 -7.01
CA GLN A 114 -11.40 -1.24 -6.44
C GLN A 114 -10.65 0.10 -6.53
N ILE A 115 -9.36 0.13 -6.14
CA ILE A 115 -8.53 1.34 -6.21
C ILE A 115 -8.46 1.89 -7.65
N THR A 116 -8.31 1.01 -8.64
CA THR A 116 -8.26 1.42 -10.05
C THR A 116 -9.60 1.96 -10.52
N ARG A 117 -10.70 1.30 -10.15
CA ARG A 117 -12.06 1.69 -10.50
C ARG A 117 -12.44 3.03 -9.88
N ASP A 118 -12.09 3.27 -8.62
CA ASP A 118 -12.30 4.57 -7.96
C ASP A 118 -11.61 5.72 -8.72
N LYS A 119 -10.40 5.48 -9.23
CA LYS A 119 -9.68 6.47 -10.05
C LYS A 119 -10.33 6.71 -11.41
N LEU A 120 -10.87 5.67 -12.04
CA LEU A 120 -11.68 5.83 -13.26
C LEU A 120 -12.94 6.64 -13.00
N ASP A 121 -13.62 6.43 -11.88
CA ASP A 121 -14.83 7.17 -11.51
C ASP A 121 -14.51 8.66 -11.30
N ILE A 122 -13.39 8.98 -10.65
CA ILE A 122 -12.91 10.37 -10.51
C ILE A 122 -12.63 10.99 -11.89
N ILE A 123 -12.00 10.26 -12.82
CA ILE A 123 -11.82 10.72 -14.21
C ILE A 123 -13.17 11.02 -14.84
N GLN A 124 -14.13 10.09 -14.76
CA GLN A 124 -15.45 10.24 -15.36
C GLN A 124 -16.18 11.47 -14.82
N GLN A 125 -16.20 11.64 -13.50
CA GLN A 125 -16.82 12.80 -12.83
C GLN A 125 -16.17 14.11 -13.29
N THR A 126 -14.84 14.14 -13.38
CA THR A 126 -14.10 15.31 -13.85
C THR A 126 -14.44 15.64 -15.31
N ILE A 127 -14.56 14.63 -16.17
CA ILE A 127 -14.98 14.80 -17.57
C ILE A 127 -16.41 15.37 -17.65
N GLN A 128 -17.35 14.88 -16.84
CA GLN A 128 -18.71 15.41 -16.83
C GLN A 128 -18.77 16.88 -16.37
N GLN A 129 -17.95 17.26 -15.38
CA GLN A 129 -17.84 18.66 -14.93
C GLN A 129 -17.34 19.57 -16.05
N VAL A 130 -16.20 19.25 -16.68
CA VAL A 130 -15.64 20.09 -17.75
C VAL A 130 -16.50 20.10 -19.01
N LYS A 131 -17.28 19.03 -19.25
CA LYS A 131 -18.28 19.00 -20.33
C LYS A 131 -19.40 20.01 -20.07
N ALA A 132 -19.89 20.12 -18.83
CA ALA A 132 -20.87 21.13 -18.45
C ALA A 132 -20.31 22.56 -18.58
N GLU A 133 -19.00 22.73 -18.43
CA GLU A 133 -18.25 23.97 -18.66
C GLU A 133 -17.97 24.25 -20.16
N ASN A 134 -18.55 23.47 -21.09
CA ASN A 134 -18.36 23.58 -22.55
C ASN A 134 -16.90 23.38 -23.02
N ASN A 135 -16.13 22.49 -22.38
CA ASN A 135 -14.78 22.17 -22.82
C ASN A 135 -14.79 21.61 -24.26
N PRO A 136 -13.98 22.16 -25.20
CA PRO A 136 -13.99 21.75 -26.61
C PRO A 136 -13.49 20.32 -26.84
N TYR A 137 -12.80 19.72 -25.88
CA TYR A 137 -12.27 18.36 -25.93
C TYR A 137 -13.17 17.31 -25.27
N ALA A 138 -14.38 17.67 -24.79
CA ALA A 138 -15.24 16.77 -24.01
C ALA A 138 -15.45 15.39 -24.68
N LYS A 139 -15.72 15.35 -25.98
CA LYS A 139 -15.90 14.08 -26.73
C LYS A 139 -14.63 13.24 -26.80
N GLU A 140 -13.48 13.87 -26.95
CA GLU A 140 -12.19 13.18 -27.02
C GLU A 140 -11.81 12.60 -25.66
N LEU A 141 -12.11 13.32 -24.57
CA LEU A 141 -11.91 12.86 -23.20
C LEU A 141 -12.81 11.68 -22.85
N GLU A 142 -14.09 11.72 -23.26
CA GLU A 142 -15.01 10.58 -23.11
C GLU A 142 -14.49 9.34 -23.85
N SER A 143 -13.95 9.53 -25.07
CA SER A 143 -13.31 8.45 -25.83
C SER A 143 -12.10 7.86 -25.10
N ALA A 144 -11.22 8.71 -24.55
CA ALA A 144 -10.08 8.28 -23.76
C ALA A 144 -10.52 7.47 -22.53
N TYR A 145 -11.51 7.98 -21.78
CA TYR A 145 -12.07 7.29 -20.62
C TYR A 145 -12.65 5.91 -20.98
N ILE A 146 -13.44 5.81 -22.05
CA ILE A 146 -14.02 4.54 -22.49
C ILE A 146 -12.91 3.53 -22.81
N LYS A 147 -11.88 3.94 -23.55
CA LYS A 147 -10.72 3.08 -23.86
C LYS A 147 -10.00 2.62 -22.59
N LEU A 148 -9.74 3.53 -21.64
CA LEU A 148 -9.10 3.18 -20.35
C LEU A 148 -9.97 2.21 -19.55
N LYS A 149 -11.27 2.47 -19.46
CA LYS A 149 -12.23 1.61 -18.77
C LYS A 149 -12.24 0.21 -19.36
N THR A 150 -12.33 0.08 -20.70
CA THR A 150 -12.28 -1.22 -21.37
C THR A 150 -11.00 -1.98 -21.04
N LEU A 151 -9.83 -1.31 -21.08
CA LEU A 151 -8.56 -1.95 -20.74
C LEU A 151 -8.50 -2.40 -19.28
N VAL A 152 -9.06 -1.62 -18.35
CA VAL A 152 -9.15 -1.98 -16.92
C VAL A 152 -10.09 -3.18 -16.74
N ASP A 153 -11.27 -3.15 -17.36
CA ASP A 153 -12.23 -4.25 -17.34
C ASP A 153 -11.59 -5.55 -17.88
N GLU A 154 -10.97 -5.50 -19.06
CA GLU A 154 -10.24 -6.61 -19.67
C GLU A 154 -9.13 -7.16 -18.77
N HIS A 155 -8.40 -6.29 -18.06
CA HIS A 155 -7.32 -6.73 -17.18
C HIS A 155 -7.85 -7.48 -15.96
N PHE A 156 -8.86 -6.93 -15.28
CA PHE A 156 -9.39 -7.53 -14.05
C PHE A 156 -10.32 -8.72 -14.29
N GLU A 157 -10.82 -8.93 -15.52
CA GLU A 157 -11.47 -10.19 -15.93
C GLU A 157 -10.50 -11.39 -15.99
N LEU A 158 -9.19 -11.15 -16.12
CA LEU A 158 -8.19 -12.21 -16.13
C LEU A 158 -8.03 -12.85 -14.74
N PRO A 159 -7.65 -14.14 -14.65
CA PRO A 159 -7.22 -14.72 -13.38
C PRO A 159 -5.96 -14.01 -12.86
N GLN A 160 -5.81 -13.92 -11.54
CA GLN A 160 -4.74 -13.14 -10.88
C GLN A 160 -3.32 -13.46 -11.40
N THR A 161 -3.01 -14.72 -11.72
CA THR A 161 -1.71 -15.12 -12.26
C THR A 161 -1.45 -14.54 -13.66
N ALA A 162 -2.50 -14.43 -14.49
CA ALA A 162 -2.42 -13.81 -15.81
C ALA A 162 -2.38 -12.28 -15.70
N GLN A 163 -3.07 -11.69 -14.72
CA GLN A 163 -2.97 -10.25 -14.42
C GLN A 163 -1.50 -9.84 -14.20
N SER A 164 -0.79 -10.53 -13.30
CA SER A 164 0.62 -10.25 -13.02
C SER A 164 1.51 -10.47 -14.27
N ALA A 165 1.31 -11.55 -15.02
CA ALA A 165 2.12 -11.87 -16.20
C ALA A 165 1.97 -10.85 -17.34
N HIS A 166 0.77 -10.28 -17.51
CA HIS A 166 0.46 -9.35 -18.60
C HIS A 166 0.49 -7.87 -18.17
N TYR A 167 0.93 -7.59 -16.95
CA TYR A 167 0.80 -6.26 -16.39
C TYR A 167 1.53 -5.16 -17.15
N GLU A 168 2.79 -5.39 -17.51
CA GLU A 168 3.57 -4.41 -18.25
C GLU A 168 2.94 -4.08 -19.60
N HIS A 169 2.28 -5.06 -20.22
CA HIS A 169 1.52 -4.83 -21.45
C HIS A 169 0.27 -4.01 -21.19
N PHE A 170 -0.49 -4.33 -20.14
CA PHE A 170 -1.64 -3.54 -19.69
C PHE A 170 -1.26 -2.08 -19.42
N LYS A 171 -0.22 -1.84 -18.62
CA LYS A 171 0.31 -0.51 -18.33
C LYS A 171 0.67 0.27 -19.60
N ARG A 172 1.42 -0.35 -20.52
CA ARG A 172 1.79 0.29 -21.80
C ARG A 172 0.58 0.67 -22.64
N LYS A 173 -0.47 -0.17 -22.67
CA LYS A 173 -1.72 0.16 -23.36
C LYS A 173 -2.41 1.38 -22.74
N LEU A 174 -2.45 1.48 -21.41
CA LEU A 174 -3.03 2.65 -20.74
C LEU A 174 -2.22 3.94 -21.02
N GLU A 175 -0.88 3.85 -20.97
CA GLU A 175 0.02 4.95 -21.33
C GLU A 175 -0.17 5.38 -22.79
N PHE A 176 -0.35 4.42 -23.70
CA PHE A 176 -0.62 4.68 -25.10
C PHE A 176 -1.92 5.46 -25.29
N VAL A 177 -3.02 5.04 -24.66
CA VAL A 177 -4.31 5.77 -24.71
C VAL A 177 -4.13 7.22 -24.21
N CYS A 178 -3.43 7.41 -23.09
CA CYS A 178 -3.17 8.75 -22.57
C CYS A 178 -2.28 9.59 -23.49
N SER A 179 -1.36 8.96 -24.22
CA SER A 179 -0.52 9.63 -25.22
C SER A 179 -1.30 10.00 -26.48
N GLU A 180 -2.19 9.14 -26.97
CA GLU A 180 -3.07 9.43 -28.12
C GLU A 180 -3.95 10.65 -27.84
N HIS A 181 -4.49 10.75 -26.62
CA HIS A 181 -5.40 11.82 -26.20
C HIS A 181 -4.71 12.96 -25.45
N LYS A 182 -3.39 13.10 -25.62
CA LYS A 182 -2.55 14.01 -24.81
C LYS A 182 -3.02 15.46 -24.88
N GLN A 183 -3.39 15.95 -26.06
CA GLN A 183 -3.82 17.34 -26.22
C GLN A 183 -5.09 17.62 -25.40
N ALA A 184 -6.09 16.74 -25.51
CA ALA A 184 -7.32 16.83 -24.72
C ALA A 184 -7.04 16.74 -23.22
N ILE A 185 -6.22 15.78 -22.78
CA ILE A 185 -5.88 15.60 -21.36
C ILE A 185 -5.14 16.82 -20.80
N GLN A 186 -4.25 17.42 -21.57
CA GLN A 186 -3.45 18.58 -21.15
C GLN A 186 -4.19 19.91 -21.28
N SER A 187 -5.39 19.92 -21.88
CA SER A 187 -6.19 21.14 -22.09
C SER A 187 -6.67 21.79 -20.80
N ASN A 188 -6.77 21.04 -19.70
CA ASN A 188 -7.28 21.51 -18.42
C ASN A 188 -6.50 20.87 -17.26
N VAL A 189 -6.15 21.67 -16.25
CA VAL A 189 -5.34 21.22 -15.11
C VAL A 189 -6.04 20.11 -14.31
N ARG A 190 -7.36 20.19 -14.09
CA ARG A 190 -8.12 19.17 -13.34
C ARG A 190 -8.06 17.82 -14.07
N ILE A 191 -8.29 17.83 -15.38
CA ILE A 191 -8.22 16.64 -16.24
C ILE A 191 -6.81 16.05 -16.22
N LYS A 192 -5.80 16.89 -16.46
CA LYS A 192 -4.40 16.51 -16.45
C LYS A 192 -4.04 15.80 -15.14
N THR A 193 -4.46 16.37 -14.01
CA THR A 193 -4.21 15.80 -12.68
C THR A 193 -4.83 14.43 -12.51
N VAL A 194 -6.13 14.25 -12.80
CA VAL A 194 -6.80 12.96 -12.54
C VAL A 194 -6.31 11.84 -13.46
N PHE A 195 -5.96 12.14 -14.71
CA PHE A 195 -5.39 11.15 -15.63
C PHE A 195 -3.97 10.72 -15.24
N TYR A 196 -3.12 11.67 -14.84
CA TYR A 196 -1.76 11.32 -14.39
C TYR A 196 -1.76 10.66 -13.01
N ASP A 197 -2.69 11.00 -12.14
CA ASP A 197 -2.89 10.30 -10.86
C ASP A 197 -3.30 8.85 -11.09
N PHE A 198 -4.25 8.59 -12.00
CA PHE A 198 -4.60 7.23 -12.44
C PHE A 198 -3.38 6.45 -12.94
N LEU A 199 -2.58 7.03 -13.86
CA LEU A 199 -1.38 6.36 -14.36
C LEU A 199 -0.32 6.12 -13.27
N ALA A 200 -0.22 7.03 -12.29
CA ALA A 200 0.69 6.87 -11.17
C ALA A 200 0.26 5.73 -10.25
N VAL A 201 -1.04 5.63 -9.95
CA VAL A 201 -1.64 4.54 -9.17
C VAL A 201 -1.38 3.21 -9.86
N ILE A 202 -1.74 3.08 -11.14
CA ILE A 202 -1.43 1.88 -11.94
C ILE A 202 0.08 1.61 -11.88
N SER A 203 0.94 2.57 -12.18
CA SER A 203 2.38 2.32 -12.13
C SER A 203 2.90 1.84 -10.76
N SER A 204 2.15 2.08 -9.67
CA SER A 204 2.48 1.66 -8.32
C SER A 204 1.81 0.36 -7.83
N LEU A 205 0.71 -0.08 -8.47
CA LEU A 205 -0.09 -1.22 -8.01
C LEU A 205 0.67 -2.55 -8.07
N LEU A 206 1.52 -2.76 -9.07
CA LEU A 206 2.37 -3.96 -9.19
C LEU A 206 3.87 -3.70 -9.07
N ILE A 207 4.29 -2.67 -8.31
CA ILE A 207 5.71 -2.59 -7.92
C ILE A 207 6.00 -3.70 -6.90
N TYR A 208 6.25 -4.89 -7.42
CA TYR A 208 7.24 -5.83 -6.90
C TYR A 208 8.58 -5.06 -6.81
N ILE A 209 8.94 -4.59 -5.61
CA ILE A 209 10.18 -4.96 -4.91
C ILE A 209 11.54 -4.67 -5.59
N GLY A 210 12.43 -3.99 -4.85
CA GLY A 210 13.88 -4.20 -4.98
C GLY A 210 14.71 -3.17 -5.77
N GLU A 211 14.18 -2.54 -6.82
CA GLU A 211 15.00 -1.60 -7.63
C GLU A 211 14.35 -0.26 -7.99
N TYR A 212 13.02 -0.12 -7.80
CA TYR A 212 12.30 0.98 -8.44
C TYR A 212 12.00 2.18 -7.54
N LEU A 213 11.99 2.05 -6.20
CA LEU A 213 11.68 3.20 -5.34
C LEU A 213 12.79 4.28 -5.32
N SER A 214 14.06 3.90 -5.47
CA SER A 214 15.16 4.88 -5.60
C SER A 214 15.08 5.68 -6.91
N ASN A 215 14.89 4.96 -8.03
CA ASN A 215 14.80 5.58 -9.35
C ASN A 215 13.49 6.34 -9.59
N LEU A 216 12.35 5.90 -9.04
CA LEU A 216 11.07 6.58 -9.23
C LEU A 216 10.94 7.82 -8.34
N CYS A 217 11.50 7.81 -7.12
CA CYS A 217 11.59 9.02 -6.30
C CYS A 217 12.51 10.07 -6.95
N GLN A 218 13.66 9.65 -7.51
CA GLN A 218 14.53 10.56 -8.27
C GLN A 218 13.89 11.05 -9.58
N LYS A 219 13.15 10.21 -10.31
CA LYS A 219 12.43 10.60 -11.52
C LYS A 219 11.20 11.47 -11.23
N LYS A 220 10.47 11.26 -10.12
CA LYS A 220 9.38 12.16 -9.69
C LYS A 220 9.91 13.55 -9.33
N VAL A 221 11.06 13.65 -8.66
CA VAL A 221 11.73 14.94 -8.41
C VAL A 221 12.09 15.65 -9.72
N ASN A 222 12.39 14.91 -10.79
CA ASN A 222 12.67 15.51 -12.11
C ASN A 222 11.40 15.80 -12.94
N PHE A 223 10.31 15.04 -12.77
CA PHE A 223 9.03 15.28 -13.44
C PHE A 223 8.38 16.59 -12.96
N PHE A 224 8.56 16.95 -11.67
CA PHE A 224 8.05 18.20 -11.10
C PHE A 224 9.02 19.40 -11.19
N LYS A 225 10.27 19.19 -11.65
CA LYS A 225 11.26 20.29 -11.81
C LYS A 225 11.25 20.96 -13.19
N VAL A 226 10.70 20.30 -14.22
CA VAL A 226 10.61 20.90 -15.56
C VAL A 226 9.23 21.54 -15.73
N SER A 227 8.92 22.60 -14.97
CA SER A 227 7.89 23.63 -15.27
C SER A 227 7.67 24.65 -14.11
N SER A 228 8.70 25.03 -13.34
CA SER A 228 8.56 26.16 -12.38
C SER A 228 9.39 27.36 -12.83
N ILE A 229 8.96 28.00 -13.92
CA ILE A 229 9.25 29.41 -14.14
C ILE A 229 7.92 30.16 -14.00
N LEU A 230 7.82 30.82 -12.83
CA LEU A 230 6.78 31.69 -12.27
C LEU A 230 5.51 31.05 -11.64
N PRO A 231 5.22 31.38 -10.36
CA PRO A 231 4.04 30.91 -9.65
C PRO A 231 2.87 31.89 -9.76
N LYS A 232 1.66 31.36 -9.92
CA LYS A 232 0.42 31.96 -9.42
C LYS A 232 -0.66 30.89 -9.41
N GLU A 233 -0.72 30.19 -8.29
CA GLU A 233 -1.92 29.90 -7.50
C GLU A 233 -1.62 28.73 -6.56
N THR A 234 -1.88 28.99 -5.28
CA THR A 234 -1.55 28.16 -4.13
C THR A 234 -2.37 26.88 -4.14
N LEU A 235 -1.74 25.75 -4.45
CA LEU A 235 -2.23 24.41 -4.15
C LEU A 235 -2.05 24.14 -2.64
N SER A 236 -2.87 24.76 -1.79
CA SER A 236 -2.77 24.54 -0.34
C SER A 236 -3.26 23.15 0.11
N ASN A 237 -3.97 22.40 -0.76
CA ASN A 237 -4.65 21.16 -0.38
C ASN A 237 -4.32 19.96 -1.30
N PHE A 238 -3.21 19.99 -2.04
CA PHE A 238 -2.86 18.90 -2.95
C PHE A 238 -2.00 17.84 -2.26
N SER A 239 -2.61 16.72 -1.87
CA SER A 239 -1.90 15.52 -1.42
C SER A 239 -1.85 14.48 -2.54
N LEU A 240 -0.65 14.22 -3.07
CA LEU A 240 -0.34 13.08 -3.94
C LEU A 240 -0.24 11.82 -3.06
N GLY A 241 -1.33 11.07 -2.95
CA GLY A 241 -1.30 9.73 -2.36
C GLY A 241 -0.72 8.74 -3.35
N THR A 242 0.58 8.49 -3.29
CA THR A 242 1.16 7.33 -3.98
C THR A 242 1.94 6.49 -2.99
N SER A 243 1.46 5.29 -2.69
CA SER A 243 2.28 4.24 -2.12
C SER A 243 1.61 2.88 -2.26
N THR A 244 2.39 1.88 -2.69
CA THR A 244 2.06 0.45 -2.59
C THR A 244 2.00 -0.02 -1.12
N ILE A 245 2.40 0.86 -0.20
CA ILE A 245 2.29 0.76 1.26
C ILE A 245 1.72 2.09 1.77
N GLU A 246 0.40 2.21 1.89
CA GLU A 246 -0.16 3.36 2.59
C GLU A 246 0.19 3.25 4.07
N ILE A 247 0.79 4.31 4.63
CA ILE A 247 1.01 4.50 6.07
C ILE A 247 0.21 5.73 6.44
N THR A 248 -0.87 5.55 7.20
CA THR A 248 -1.57 6.66 7.83
C THR A 248 -0.88 7.00 9.15
N GLU A 249 -0.23 8.15 9.21
CA GLU A 249 0.21 8.77 10.47
C GLU A 249 -1.01 9.48 11.08
N TYR A 250 -1.50 8.98 12.21
CA TYR A 250 -2.43 9.71 13.07
C TYR A 250 -1.70 10.04 14.36
N ASP A 251 -1.81 11.29 14.80
CA ASP A 251 -1.31 11.77 16.08
C ASP A 251 -1.94 10.96 17.23
N GLU A 252 -1.12 10.72 18.26
CA GLU A 252 -1.51 10.11 19.53
C GLU A 252 -2.58 10.98 20.20
N ASP A 253 -3.76 10.39 20.44
CA ASP A 253 -4.65 10.57 21.61
C ASP A 253 -6.13 10.43 21.21
N GLU A 254 -6.70 9.24 21.46
CA GLU A 254 -8.11 9.07 21.82
C GLU A 254 -8.30 7.63 22.35
N ASP A 255 -7.79 7.41 23.56
CA ASP A 255 -8.28 6.36 24.47
C ASP A 255 -8.33 6.97 25.89
N SER A 256 -9.16 8.00 26.03
CA SER A 256 -9.68 8.45 27.33
C SER A 256 -11.19 8.58 27.19
N ASP A 257 -11.91 7.53 27.55
CA ASP A 257 -13.13 7.57 28.39
C ASP A 257 -13.97 6.32 28.16
N LEU A 258 -13.77 5.32 29.02
CA LEU A 258 -14.81 4.37 29.41
C LEU A 258 -14.52 3.91 30.85
N GLN A 259 -14.76 4.82 31.80
CA GLN A 259 -15.07 4.44 33.17
C GLN A 259 -16.52 4.78 33.49
N SER A 260 -17.18 3.78 34.07
CA SER A 260 -18.37 3.87 34.92
C SER A 260 -19.73 3.90 34.24
N SER A 261 -20.29 2.71 34.04
CA SER A 261 -21.74 2.50 34.19
C SER A 261 -22.02 1.12 34.74
N THR A 262 -21.89 0.97 36.06
CA THR A 262 -22.53 -0.12 36.81
C THR A 262 -23.73 0.48 37.55
N ASN A 263 -24.91 0.41 36.94
CA ASN A 263 -26.17 0.57 37.67
C ASN A 263 -26.71 -0.82 38.00
N MET A 264 -26.53 -1.22 39.26
CA MET A 264 -27.37 -2.22 39.91
C MET A 264 -28.75 -1.62 40.16
N ILE A 265 -29.81 -2.30 39.73
CA ILE A 265 -31.14 -2.15 40.30
C ILE A 265 -31.65 -3.56 40.63
N TYR A 266 -31.86 -3.79 41.93
CA TYR A 266 -32.56 -4.95 42.47
C TYR A 266 -34.07 -4.76 42.35
N PHE A 267 -34.77 -5.84 41.99
CA PHE A 267 -36.05 -6.23 42.59
C PHE A 267 -35.94 -7.69 43.02
#